data_AF-A0A4E0RBQ1-F1
#
_entry.id   AF-A0A4E0RBQ1-F1
#
_cell.length_a   1.000
_cell.length_b   1.000
_cell.length_c   1.000
_cell.angle_alpha   90.00
_cell.angle_beta   90.00
_cell.angle_gamma   90.00
#
_symmetry.space_group_name_H-M   'P 1'
#
loop_
_entity.id
_entity.type
_entity.pdbx_description
1 polymer ?
#
loop_
_entity_poly.entity_id
_entity_poly.type
_entity_poly.pdbx_seq_one_letter_code
_entity_poly.pdbx_strand_id
1 'polypeptide(L)'
;MSSSTGMTDFLELELTQIEGEISGTSNSSVHGFRGSCYYFHYGLQGIDDRGWGCGYRTLQTILSWFLVNRSCSFEMPDLFQVQKLLCDIGDKPASFHHSKEWIGSYECGVVVELLTQVTTRHFKRQPNSIILGCFMSLMESSR
;
A
#
# COMPACT_ATOMS: atom_id res chain seq x y z
N MET A 1 -28.98 -14.09 9.91
CA MET A 1 -27.71 -14.83 10.05
C MET A 1 -27.10 -14.96 8.67
N SER A 2 -26.24 -14.02 8.32
CA SER A 2 -25.46 -14.03 7.09
C SER A 2 -24.14 -13.38 7.45
N SER A 3 -23.14 -14.23 7.64
CA SER A 3 -21.78 -13.91 8.05
C SER A 3 -21.11 -13.11 6.93
N SER A 4 -20.93 -11.81 7.10
CA SER A 4 -19.99 -11.03 6.29
C SER A 4 -18.61 -11.19 6.92
N THR A 5 -17.86 -12.18 6.45
CA THR A 5 -16.42 -12.28 6.65
C THR A 5 -15.74 -11.14 5.91
N GLY A 6 -15.78 -9.94 6.50
CA GLY A 6 -14.85 -8.87 6.17
C GLY A 6 -13.50 -9.29 6.74
N MET A 7 -12.56 -9.63 5.86
CA MET A 7 -11.24 -10.14 6.22
C MET A 7 -10.37 -8.98 6.72
N THR A 8 -10.74 -8.41 7.87
CA THR A 8 -10.02 -7.34 8.58
C THR A 8 -9.00 -7.89 9.57
N ASP A 9 -8.95 -9.21 9.74
CA ASP A 9 -8.08 -9.80 10.75
C ASP A 9 -6.67 -10.04 10.19
N PHE A 10 -5.83 -9.01 10.30
CA PHE A 10 -4.39 -9.12 9.99
C PHE A 10 -3.71 -10.26 10.75
N LEU A 11 -4.30 -10.72 11.85
CA LEU A 11 -3.80 -11.84 12.64
C LEU A 11 -4.02 -13.18 11.94
N GLU A 12 -5.07 -13.34 11.11
CA GLU A 12 -5.28 -14.57 10.32
C GLU A 12 -4.24 -14.74 9.21
N LEU A 13 -3.61 -13.64 8.79
CA LEU A 13 -2.58 -13.64 7.76
C LEU A 13 -1.16 -13.81 8.34
N GLU A 14 -1.02 -13.95 9.67
CA GLU A 14 0.25 -14.10 10.39
C GLU A 14 1.32 -13.06 9.97
N LEU A 15 0.88 -11.84 9.68
CA LEU A 15 1.76 -10.81 9.12
C LEU A 15 2.75 -10.28 10.16
N THR A 16 3.97 -10.01 9.71
CA THR A 16 4.96 -9.30 10.53
C THR A 16 4.57 -7.83 10.66
N GLN A 17 4.37 -7.38 11.90
CA GLN A 17 4.22 -5.97 12.22
C GLN A 17 5.58 -5.26 12.19
N ILE A 18 5.65 -4.12 11.51
CA ILE A 18 6.82 -3.26 11.41
C ILE A 18 6.52 -1.96 12.16
N GLU A 19 7.38 -1.62 13.12
CA GLU A 19 7.31 -0.37 13.86
C GLU A 19 8.30 0.66 13.28
N GLY A 20 7.79 1.86 12.98
CA GLY A 20 8.59 3.01 12.62
C GLY A 20 8.97 3.83 13.86
N GLU A 21 10.19 3.62 14.38
CA GLU A 21 10.76 4.42 15.47
C GLU A 21 12.07 5.08 15.02
N ILE A 22 12.22 6.38 15.31
CA ILE A 22 13.41 7.16 14.90
C ILE A 22 14.35 7.28 16.09
N SER A 23 15.44 6.51 16.08
CA SER A 23 16.55 6.66 17.02
C SER A 23 17.68 7.45 16.36
N GLY A 24 17.95 8.67 16.84
CA GLY A 24 18.95 9.56 16.25
C GLY A 24 20.38 9.26 16.70
N THR A 25 21.34 9.35 15.78
CA THR A 25 22.80 9.41 16.08
C THR A 25 23.36 10.76 15.65
N SER A 26 24.28 11.33 16.45
CA SER A 26 24.62 12.75 16.49
C SER A 26 25.23 13.40 15.24
N ASN A 27 25.42 12.70 14.12
CA ASN A 27 26.05 13.26 12.91
C ASN A 27 25.28 13.04 11.59
N SER A 28 24.07 12.46 11.62
CA SER A 28 23.23 12.31 10.42
C SER A 28 21.75 12.34 10.79
N SER A 29 20.96 13.17 10.10
CA SER A 29 19.51 13.21 10.27
C SER A 29 18.88 11.93 9.72
N VAL A 30 18.43 11.03 10.59
CA VAL A 30 17.64 9.85 10.22
C VAL A 30 16.17 10.27 10.19
N HIS A 31 15.55 10.12 9.03
CA HIS A 31 14.11 10.29 8.86
C HIS A 31 13.50 8.92 8.58
N GLY A 32 12.48 8.57 9.36
CA GLY A 32 11.71 7.35 9.22
C GLY A 32 10.22 7.65 9.13
N PHE A 33 9.40 6.61 8.95
CA PHE A 33 7.96 6.73 9.15
C PHE A 33 7.64 6.56 10.65
N ARG A 34 6.51 7.10 11.10
CA ARG A 34 6.04 6.94 12.49
C ARG A 34 4.84 6.01 12.53
N GLY A 35 4.78 5.16 13.55
CA GLY A 35 3.66 4.25 13.76
C GLY A 35 3.91 2.88 13.14
N SER A 36 2.86 2.07 13.05
CA SER A 36 2.99 0.64 12.75
C SER A 36 2.36 0.27 11.41
N CYS A 37 2.91 -0.70 10.69
CA CYS A 37 2.28 -1.29 9.51
C CYS A 37 2.52 -2.80 9.45
N TYR A 38 1.81 -3.50 8.58
CA TYR A 38 1.99 -4.93 8.35
C TYR A 38 2.71 -5.19 7.03
N TYR A 39 3.66 -6.12 7.06
CA TYR A 39 4.44 -6.49 5.89
C TYR A 39 3.67 -7.48 4.99
N PHE A 40 3.18 -7.00 3.87
CA PHE A 40 2.55 -7.85 2.85
C PHE A 40 3.62 -8.33 1.86
N HIS A 41 3.60 -9.62 1.57
CA HIS A 41 4.54 -10.27 0.66
C HIS A 41 3.81 -11.23 -0.29
N TYR A 42 4.57 -11.81 -1.23
CA TYR A 42 4.05 -12.76 -2.20
C TYR A 42 3.39 -13.98 -1.54
N GLY A 43 2.37 -14.54 -2.19
CA GLY A 43 1.70 -15.76 -1.75
C GLY A 43 0.60 -15.56 -0.72
N LEU A 44 0.39 -14.34 -0.22
CA LEU A 44 -0.70 -14.05 0.71
C LEU A 44 -2.07 -14.10 0.03
N GLN A 45 -3.11 -14.35 0.82
CA GLN A 45 -4.51 -14.43 0.38
C GLN A 45 -4.75 -15.54 -0.68
N GLY A 46 -3.90 -16.57 -0.70
CA GLY A 46 -4.02 -17.71 -1.62
C GLY A 46 -3.67 -17.40 -3.09
N ILE A 47 -3.03 -16.26 -3.36
CA ILE A 47 -2.70 -15.81 -4.71
C ILE A 47 -1.21 -16.01 -4.98
N ASP A 48 -0.86 -16.72 -6.06
CA ASP A 48 0.51 -16.79 -6.58
C ASP A 48 0.83 -15.56 -7.45
N ASP A 49 1.34 -14.53 -6.80
CA ASP A 49 1.63 -13.23 -7.39
C ASP A 49 3.13 -12.99 -7.68
N ARG A 50 3.92 -14.06 -7.69
CA ARG A 50 5.35 -14.00 -8.02
C ARG A 50 5.54 -13.47 -9.45
N GLY A 51 6.38 -12.44 -9.59
CA GLY A 51 6.71 -11.82 -10.88
C GLY A 51 5.80 -10.68 -11.34
N TRP A 52 4.68 -10.41 -10.65
CA TRP A 52 3.76 -9.32 -11.03
C TRP A 52 3.12 -8.58 -9.85
N GLY A 53 3.09 -9.18 -8.66
CA GLY A 53 2.39 -8.67 -7.49
C GLY A 53 3.10 -7.56 -6.69
N CYS A 54 4.34 -7.18 -7.02
CA CYS A 54 5.15 -6.33 -6.14
C CYS A 54 4.48 -4.98 -5.81
N GLY A 55 3.88 -4.32 -6.80
CA GLY A 55 3.17 -3.05 -6.58
C GLY A 55 1.96 -3.21 -5.66
N TYR A 56 1.23 -4.32 -5.79
CA TYR A 56 0.07 -4.63 -4.96
C TYR A 56 0.43 -4.91 -3.50
N ARG A 57 1.47 -5.71 -3.25
CA ARG A 57 1.92 -5.99 -1.87
C ARG A 57 2.47 -4.74 -1.19
N THR A 58 3.21 -3.94 -1.94
CA THR A 58 3.67 -2.62 -1.52
C THR A 58 2.49 -1.70 -1.14
N LEU A 59 1.42 -1.68 -1.95
CA LEU A 59 0.18 -0.96 -1.67
C LEU A 59 -0.53 -1.48 -0.40
N GLN A 60 -0.67 -2.79 -0.25
CA GLN A 60 -1.30 -3.39 0.95
C GLN A 60 -0.55 -3.02 2.23
N THR A 61 0.79 -3.00 2.20
CA THR A 61 1.59 -2.49 3.34
C THR A 61 1.31 -1.02 3.63
N ILE A 62 1.20 -0.14 2.63
CA ILE A 62 0.80 1.27 2.88
C ILE A 62 -0.59 1.33 3.52
N LEU A 63 -1.57 0.64 2.92
CA LEU A 63 -2.96 0.66 3.39
C LEU A 63 -3.07 0.17 4.84
N SER A 64 -2.26 -0.82 5.22
CA SER A 64 -2.23 -1.32 6.60
C SER A 64 -1.83 -0.24 7.62
N TRP A 65 -0.94 0.69 7.24
CA TRP A 65 -0.58 1.80 8.10
C TRP A 65 -1.77 2.75 8.32
N PHE A 66 -2.58 3.01 7.30
CA PHE A 66 -3.79 3.82 7.46
C PHE A 66 -4.81 3.15 8.38
N LEU A 67 -4.97 1.83 8.27
CA LEU A 67 -5.88 1.08 9.13
C LEU A 67 -5.43 1.10 10.59
N VAL A 68 -4.12 0.94 10.85
CA VAL A 68 -3.58 0.92 12.22
C VAL A 68 -3.48 2.31 12.85
N ASN A 69 -3.06 3.32 12.10
CA ASN A 69 -2.66 4.62 12.67
C ASN A 69 -3.68 5.74 12.47
N ARG A 70 -4.61 5.60 11.51
CA ARG A 70 -5.63 6.62 11.19
C ARG A 70 -7.05 6.14 11.46
N SER A 71 -7.23 4.89 11.91
CA SER A 71 -8.53 4.26 12.12
C SER A 71 -9.46 4.40 10.90
N CYS A 72 -8.89 4.34 9.69
CA CYS A 72 -9.67 4.33 8.46
C CYS A 72 -10.57 3.09 8.42
N SER A 73 -11.76 3.24 7.85
CA SER A 73 -12.76 2.16 7.80
C SER A 73 -12.86 1.61 6.39
N PHE A 74 -11.89 0.80 5.98
CA PHE A 74 -11.96 0.03 4.73
C PHE A 74 -11.47 -1.40 4.95
N GLU A 75 -11.96 -2.33 4.13
CA GLU A 75 -11.46 -3.71 4.11
C GLU A 75 -10.18 -3.77 3.26
N MET A 76 -9.17 -4.49 3.74
CA MET A 76 -7.91 -4.65 3.01
C MET A 76 -8.19 -5.35 1.68
N PRO A 77 -7.99 -4.69 0.51
CA PRO A 77 -8.34 -5.29 -0.75
C PRO A 77 -7.30 -6.34 -1.16
N ASP A 78 -7.76 -7.44 -1.76
CA ASP A 78 -6.90 -8.37 -2.48
C ASP A 78 -6.39 -7.77 -3.81
N LEU A 79 -5.50 -8.50 -4.49
CA LEU A 79 -4.90 -8.05 -5.75
C LEU A 79 -5.95 -7.80 -6.85
N PHE A 80 -6.98 -8.64 -6.92
CA PHE A 80 -8.03 -8.55 -7.93
C PHE A 80 -9.04 -7.45 -7.59
N GLN A 81 -9.34 -7.22 -6.31
CA GLN A 81 -10.12 -6.09 -5.85
C GLN A 81 -9.43 -4.76 -6.17
N VAL A 82 -8.10 -4.67 -6.02
CA VAL A 82 -7.33 -3.51 -6.48
C VAL A 82 -7.47 -3.32 -8.00
N GLN A 83 -7.34 -4.38 -8.79
CA GLN A 83 -7.54 -4.30 -10.24
C GLN A 83 -8.97 -3.84 -10.59
N LYS A 84 -9.97 -4.35 -9.86
CA LYS A 84 -11.36 -3.99 -10.05
C LYS A 84 -11.59 -2.50 -9.78
N LEU A 85 -11.05 -1.97 -8.68
CA LEU A 85 -11.13 -0.54 -8.37
C LEU A 85 -10.57 0.32 -9.50
N LEU A 86 -9.41 -0.04 -10.05
CA LEU A 86 -8.78 0.66 -11.17
C LEU A 86 -9.62 0.58 -12.47
N CYS A 87 -10.29 -0.55 -12.71
CA CYS A 87 -11.22 -0.68 -13.83
C CYS A 87 -12.50 0.14 -13.63
N ASP A 88 -13.06 0.13 -12.41
CA ASP A 88 -14.32 0.81 -12.08
C ASP A 88 -14.20 2.33 -12.24
N ILE A 89 -13.04 2.91 -11.92
CA ILE A 89 -12.78 4.35 -12.12
C ILE A 89 -12.33 4.72 -13.55
N GLY A 90 -12.17 3.72 -14.43
CA GLY A 90 -11.76 3.92 -15.81
C GLY A 90 -10.26 4.17 -16.04
N ASP A 91 -9.41 3.95 -15.05
CA ASP A 91 -7.95 4.05 -15.20
C ASP A 91 -7.37 2.90 -16.04
N LYS A 92 -7.97 1.70 -15.89
CA LYS A 92 -7.58 0.49 -16.62
C LYS A 92 -8.76 -0.08 -17.41
N PRO A 93 -8.50 -0.77 -18.54
CA PRO A 93 -9.55 -1.45 -19.30
C PRO A 93 -10.08 -2.67 -18.51
N ALA A 94 -11.33 -3.08 -18.78
CA ALA A 94 -11.93 -4.23 -18.09
C ALA A 94 -11.14 -5.55 -18.20
N SER A 95 -10.33 -5.72 -19.26
CA SER A 95 -9.43 -6.86 -19.44
C SER A 95 -8.29 -6.93 -18.41
N PHE A 96 -8.03 -5.83 -17.69
CA PHE A 96 -7.02 -5.77 -16.64
C PHE A 96 -7.44 -6.54 -15.38
N HIS A 97 -8.75 -6.65 -15.11
CA HIS A 97 -9.26 -7.42 -13.98
C HIS A 97 -9.03 -8.92 -14.17
N HIS A 98 -8.50 -9.57 -13.12
CA HIS A 98 -7.96 -10.93 -13.15
C HIS A 98 -6.75 -11.15 -14.09
N SER A 99 -6.11 -10.09 -14.56
CA SER A 99 -4.83 -10.20 -15.26
C SER A 99 -3.67 -10.44 -14.29
N LYS A 100 -2.49 -10.76 -14.84
CA LYS A 100 -1.21 -10.78 -14.12
C LYS A 100 -0.35 -9.56 -14.44
N GLU A 101 -0.97 -8.45 -14.79
CA GLU A 101 -0.25 -7.19 -15.03
C GLU A 101 0.16 -6.55 -13.70
N TRP A 102 1.30 -5.84 -13.71
CA TRP A 102 1.80 -5.13 -12.53
C TRP A 102 1.19 -3.72 -12.44
N ILE A 103 1.21 -3.14 -11.24
CA ILE A 103 0.86 -1.73 -11.01
C ILE A 103 2.08 -0.93 -10.54
N GLY A 104 2.13 0.34 -10.89
CA GLY A 104 3.18 1.27 -10.48
C GLY A 104 2.77 2.15 -9.30
N SER A 105 3.66 3.10 -8.98
CA SER A 105 3.42 4.08 -7.91
C SER A 105 2.26 5.03 -8.18
N TYR A 106 1.91 5.24 -9.45
CA TYR A 106 0.76 6.06 -9.82
C TYR A 106 -0.54 5.37 -9.41
N GLU A 107 -0.78 4.15 -9.91
CA GLU A 107 -1.98 3.37 -9.56
C GLU A 107 -2.07 3.10 -8.06
N CYS A 108 -0.94 2.86 -7.38
CA CYS A 108 -0.92 2.76 -5.91
C CYS A 108 -1.46 4.03 -5.24
N GLY A 109 -1.03 5.21 -5.70
CA GLY A 109 -1.50 6.48 -5.14
C GLY A 109 -2.99 6.70 -5.36
N VAL A 110 -3.48 6.42 -6.56
CA VAL A 110 -4.92 6.48 -6.89
C VAL A 110 -5.73 5.60 -5.95
N VAL A 111 -5.32 4.35 -5.71
CA VAL A 111 -6.05 3.45 -4.82
C VAL A 111 -5.99 3.89 -3.35
N VAL A 112 -4.85 4.44 -2.89
CA VAL A 112 -4.76 5.05 -1.56
C VAL A 112 -5.76 6.20 -1.41
N GLU A 113 -5.86 7.09 -2.40
CA GLU A 113 -6.80 8.21 -2.36
C GLU A 113 -8.26 7.74 -2.32
N LEU A 114 -8.60 6.74 -3.13
CA LEU A 114 -9.95 6.17 -3.18
C LEU A 114 -10.38 5.57 -1.84
N LEU A 115 -9.48 4.87 -1.15
CA LEU A 115 -9.82 4.13 0.07
C LEU A 115 -9.65 4.95 1.35
N THR A 116 -8.72 5.89 1.38
CA THR A 116 -8.36 6.62 2.60
C THR A 116 -8.83 8.08 2.60
N GLN A 117 -9.23 8.60 1.44
CA GLN A 117 -9.55 10.03 1.22
C GLN A 117 -8.37 10.97 1.53
N VAL A 118 -7.14 10.43 1.58
CA VAL A 118 -5.91 11.21 1.77
C VAL A 118 -5.21 11.37 0.44
N THR A 119 -5.02 12.63 0.01
CA THR A 119 -4.33 12.97 -1.24
C THR A 119 -2.87 12.51 -1.23
N THR A 120 -2.46 11.88 -2.33
CA THR A 120 -1.09 11.44 -2.56
C THR A 120 -0.34 12.46 -3.42
N ARG A 121 0.99 12.53 -3.24
CA ARG A 121 1.85 13.40 -4.05
C ARG A 121 2.75 12.54 -4.92
N HIS A 122 2.67 12.74 -6.24
CA HIS A 122 3.51 12.02 -7.19
C HIS A 122 4.76 12.83 -7.53
N PHE A 123 5.92 12.27 -7.19
CA PHE A 123 7.21 12.83 -7.57
C PHE A 123 7.78 12.05 -8.74
N LYS A 124 7.93 12.72 -9.89
CA LYS A 124 8.63 12.15 -11.03
C LYS A 124 10.12 12.47 -10.90
N ARG A 125 10.96 11.42 -10.93
CA ARG A 125 12.41 11.58 -10.94
C ARG A 125 12.86 12.37 -12.17
N GLN A 126 13.72 13.37 -11.97
CA GLN A 126 14.43 14.01 -13.06
C GLN A 126 15.60 13.13 -13.54
N PRO A 127 15.96 13.17 -14.83
CA PRO A 127 17.17 12.49 -15.30
C PRO A 127 18.38 12.93 -14.46
N ASN A 128 19.23 11.97 -14.07
CA ASN A 128 20.47 12.18 -13.29
C ASN A 128 20.32 12.58 -11.80
N SER A 129 19.12 12.52 -11.20
CA SER A 129 18.99 12.63 -9.74
C SER A 129 19.06 11.27 -9.03
N ILE A 130 19.76 11.20 -7.89
CA ILE A 130 19.77 10.02 -7.02
C ILE A 130 18.49 10.08 -6.17
N ILE A 131 17.67 9.02 -6.19
CA ILE A 131 16.54 8.89 -5.25
C ILE A 131 17.03 8.15 -4.01
N LEU A 132 17.04 8.83 -2.87
CA LEU A 132 16.97 8.20 -1.55
C LEU A 132 15.51 8.29 -1.08
N GLY A 133 14.70 7.26 -1.36
CA GLY A 133 13.37 7.04 -0.75
C GLY A 133 12.19 7.92 -1.22
N CYS A 134 11.52 7.55 -2.33
CA CYS A 134 10.23 8.16 -2.71
C CYS A 134 9.03 7.72 -1.86
N PHE A 135 9.16 6.67 -1.05
CA PHE A 135 8.02 6.02 -0.40
C PHE A 135 7.61 6.65 0.94
N MET A 136 8.54 7.32 1.64
CA MET A 136 8.28 7.89 2.97
C MET A 136 7.47 9.19 2.95
N SER A 137 7.43 9.88 1.80
CA SER A 137 6.81 11.21 1.71
C SER A 137 5.29 11.21 1.92
N LEU A 138 4.60 10.08 1.70
CA LEU A 138 3.16 9.95 1.96
C LEU A 138 2.82 9.91 3.45
N MET A 139 3.70 9.30 4.24
CA MET A 139 3.50 9.05 5.66
C MET A 139 3.83 10.29 6.51
N GLU A 140 4.75 11.11 6.02
CA GLU A 140 5.19 12.33 6.71
C GLU A 140 4.31 13.55 6.38
N SER A 141 3.64 13.54 5.22
CA SER A 141 2.87 14.66 4.67
C SER A 141 1.46 14.82 5.26
N SER A 142 1.00 13.92 6.12
CA SER A 142 -0.36 13.95 6.68
C SER A 142 -0.43 14.63 8.06
N ARG A 143 0.51 15.54 8.34
CA ARG A 143 0.43 16.46 9.50
C ARG A 143 -0.65 17.52 9.28
#